data_AF-A0A853M9X1-F1
#
_entry.id   AF-A0A853M9X1-F1
#
_cell.length_a   1.000
_cell.length_b   1.000
_cell.length_c   1.000
_cell.angle_alpha   90.00
_cell.angle_beta   90.00
_cell.angle_gamma   90.00
#
_symmetry.space_group_name_H-M   'P 1'
#
loop_
_entity.id
_entity.type
_entity.pdbx_description
1 polymer ?
#
loop_
_entity_poly.entity_id
_entity_poly.type
_entity_poly.pdbx_seq_one_letter_code
_entity_poly.pdbx_strand_id
1 'polypeptide(L)'
;MNVEEFFELSAGKWFSHRTSHHLAFKQSEDGKSDIVIDMLTVDHPEVIKLCEQYSILPDAASCGARVTWKGTMEWDQECDSLWVNIGN
;
A
#
# COMPACT_ATOMS: atom_id res chain seq x y z
N MET A 1 -17.33 9.12 1.72
CA MET A 1 -16.06 8.47 1.39
C MET A 1 -15.07 9.54 0.97
N ASN A 2 -14.32 10.07 1.95
CA ASN A 2 -13.08 10.80 1.72
C ASN A 2 -11.90 9.79 1.64
N VAL A 3 -10.67 10.30 1.51
CA VAL A 3 -9.47 9.44 1.38
C VAL A 3 -9.20 8.63 2.65
N GLU A 4 -9.40 9.21 3.83
CA GLU A 4 -9.21 8.54 5.12
C GLU A 4 -10.19 7.37 5.29
N GLU A 5 -11.49 7.61 5.05
CA GLU A 5 -12.53 6.59 5.08
C GLU A 5 -12.23 5.45 4.08
N PHE A 6 -11.63 5.77 2.92
CA PHE A 6 -11.22 4.75 1.96
C PHE A 6 -10.08 3.87 2.49
N PHE A 7 -9.06 4.47 3.11
CA PHE A 7 -7.95 3.72 3.70
C PHE A 7 -8.41 2.85 4.89
N GLU A 8 -9.27 3.39 5.75
CA GLU A 8 -9.88 2.65 6.86
C GLU A 8 -10.69 1.43 6.37
N LEU A 9 -11.50 1.61 5.32
CA LEU A 9 -12.28 0.51 4.72
C LEU A 9 -11.42 -0.49 3.94
N SER A 10 -10.23 -0.07 3.49
CA SER A 10 -9.27 -0.92 2.80
C SER A 10 -8.42 -1.75 3.77
N ALA A 11 -8.39 -1.39 5.07
CA ALA A 11 -7.61 -2.08 6.07
C ALA A 11 -8.05 -3.54 6.22
N GLY A 12 -7.09 -4.46 6.34
CA GLY A 12 -7.34 -5.88 6.50
C GLY A 12 -6.57 -6.76 5.51
N LYS A 13 -7.03 -8.01 5.38
CA LYS A 13 -6.40 -9.04 4.55
C LYS A 13 -7.20 -9.28 3.29
N TRP A 14 -6.52 -9.27 2.16
CA TRP A 14 -7.11 -9.39 0.84
C TRP A 14 -6.41 -10.48 0.05
N PHE A 15 -7.19 -11.33 -0.60
CA PHE A 15 -6.69 -12.20 -1.66
C PHE A 15 -6.84 -11.47 -2.99
N SER A 16 -5.72 -11.24 -3.67
CA SER A 16 -5.66 -10.52 -4.94
C SER A 16 -5.39 -11.46 -6.10
N HIS A 17 -6.12 -11.27 -7.19
CA HIS A 17 -5.88 -11.93 -8.48
C HIS A 17 -5.70 -10.83 -9.54
N ARG A 18 -4.49 -10.71 -10.07
CA ARG A 18 -4.08 -9.68 -11.03
C ARG A 18 -3.81 -10.31 -12.39
N THR A 19 -4.48 -9.81 -13.42
CA THR A 19 -4.17 -10.13 -14.82
C THR A 19 -3.50 -8.92 -15.47
N SER A 20 -2.26 -9.08 -15.93
CA SER A 20 -1.48 -8.07 -16.63
C SER A 20 -1.51 -8.34 -18.13
N HIS A 21 -1.83 -7.33 -18.95
CA HIS A 21 -1.84 -7.45 -20.40
C HIS A 21 -0.65 -6.71 -21.04
N HIS A 22 0.25 -7.48 -21.66
CA HIS A 22 1.38 -6.96 -22.41
C HIS A 22 0.97 -6.64 -23.85
N LEU A 23 0.38 -5.46 -24.06
CA LEU A 23 -0.24 -5.06 -25.34
C LEU A 23 0.71 -5.17 -26.54
N ALA A 24 1.97 -4.78 -26.37
CA ALA A 24 2.98 -4.85 -27.43
C ALA A 24 3.24 -6.30 -27.91
N PHE A 25 3.09 -7.28 -27.02
CA PHE A 25 3.36 -8.70 -27.28
C PHE A 25 2.08 -9.54 -27.40
N LYS A 26 0.89 -8.92 -27.22
CA LYS A 26 -0.42 -9.60 -27.18
C LYS A 26 -0.44 -10.79 -26.21
N GLN A 27 0.22 -10.64 -25.06
CA GLN A 27 0.29 -11.66 -24.01
C GLN A 27 -0.45 -11.19 -22.75
N SER A 28 -0.89 -12.15 -21.94
CA SER A 28 -1.43 -11.91 -20.60
C SER A 28 -0.71 -12.78 -19.58
N GLU A 29 -0.47 -12.21 -18.41
CA GLU A 29 0.13 -12.89 -17.26
C GLU A 29 -0.80 -12.76 -16.06
N ASP A 30 -1.13 -13.89 -15.43
CA ASP A 30 -1.94 -13.93 -14.22
C ASP A 30 -1.05 -14.12 -12.99
N GLY A 31 -1.31 -13.34 -11.95
CA GLY A 31 -0.61 -13.40 -10.67
C GLY A 31 -1.61 -13.41 -9.52
N LYS A 32 -1.32 -14.20 -8.48
CA LYS A 32 -2.10 -14.24 -7.25
C LYS A 32 -1.20 -13.82 -6.09
N SER A 33 -1.77 -13.09 -5.14
CA SER A 33 -1.04 -12.64 -3.96
C SER A 33 -1.97 -12.42 -2.78
N ASP A 34 -1.47 -12.67 -1.57
CA ASP A 34 -2.08 -12.18 -0.35
C ASP A 34 -1.56 -10.77 -0.05
N ILE A 35 -2.47 -9.86 0.29
CA ILE A 35 -2.18 -8.46 0.61
C ILE A 35 -2.69 -8.18 2.02
N VAL A 36 -1.89 -7.49 2.82
CA VAL A 36 -2.28 -6.98 4.14
C VAL A 36 -2.13 -5.46 4.12
N ILE A 37 -3.20 -4.76 4.50
CA ILE A 37 -3.21 -3.30 4.62
C ILE A 37 -3.41 -2.97 6.10
N ASP A 38 -2.38 -2.39 6.72
CA ASP A 38 -2.38 -1.96 8.11
C ASP A 38 -2.39 -0.44 8.20
N MET A 39 -3.37 0.13 8.91
CA MET A 39 -3.40 1.56 9.17
C MET A 39 -2.34 1.95 10.19
N LEU A 40 -1.66 3.06 9.93
CA LEU A 40 -0.67 3.66 10.80
C LEU A 40 -1.13 5.06 11.22
N THR A 41 -0.88 5.39 12.49
CA THR A 41 -1.13 6.73 13.00
C THR A 41 -0.13 7.72 12.42
N VAL A 42 -0.52 9.00 12.36
CA VAL A 42 0.37 10.09 11.91
C VAL A 42 1.63 10.21 12.79
N ASP A 43 1.52 9.84 14.07
CA ASP A 43 2.63 9.82 15.02
C ASP A 43 3.56 8.60 14.87
N HIS A 44 3.27 7.68 13.96
CA HIS A 44 4.09 6.50 13.77
C HIS A 44 5.47 6.91 13.23
N PRO A 45 6.59 6.40 13.78
CA PRO A 45 7.94 6.86 13.43
C PRO A 45 8.26 6.67 11.95
N GLU A 46 7.73 5.63 11.31
CA GLU A 46 7.92 5.41 9.87
C GLU A 46 7.14 6.43 9.01
N VAL A 47 5.98 6.88 9.47
CA VAL A 47 5.16 7.91 8.79
C VAL A 47 5.87 9.27 8.88
N ILE A 48 6.35 9.63 10.07
CA ILE A 48 7.14 10.85 10.29
C ILE A 48 8.39 10.84 9.41
N LYS A 49 9.15 9.74 9.43
CA LYS A 49 10.37 9.59 8.62
C LYS A 49 10.10 9.73 7.13
N LEU A 50 8.98 9.20 6.64
CA LEU A 50 8.60 9.34 5.24
C LEU A 50 8.23 10.80 4.92
N CYS A 51 7.50 11.49 5.79
CA CYS A 51 7.19 12.90 5.63
C CYS A 51 8.47 13.75 5.56
N GLU A 52 9.41 13.52 6.48
CA GLU A 52 10.72 14.20 6.51
C GLU A 52 11.52 13.94 5.23
N GLN A 53 11.54 12.70 4.73
CA GLN A 53 12.24 12.33 3.48
C GLN A 53 11.75 13.14 2.28
N TYR A 54 10.46 13.45 2.24
CA TYR A 54 9.84 14.23 1.16
C TYR A 54 9.68 15.72 1.50
N SER A 55 10.29 16.20 2.59
CA SER A 55 10.21 17.60 3.07
C SER A 55 8.78 18.07 3.34
N ILE A 56 7.94 17.17 3.86
CA ILE A 56 6.55 17.43 4.25
C ILE A 56 6.50 17.59 5.76
N LEU A 57 5.74 18.58 6.25
CA LEU A 57 5.50 18.73 7.68
C LEU A 57 4.67 17.53 8.19
N PRO A 58 5.08 16.84 9.27
CA PRO A 58 4.31 15.72 9.82
C PRO A 58 2.85 16.08 10.12
N ASP A 59 2.58 17.32 10.55
CA ASP A 59 1.24 17.84 10.82
C ASP A 59 0.35 17.94 9.57
N ALA A 60 0.93 17.88 8.36
CA ALA A 60 0.18 17.83 7.11
C ALA A 60 -0.24 16.39 6.75
N ALA A 61 0.32 15.36 7.39
CA ALA A 61 -0.13 13.99 7.19
C ALA A 61 -1.47 13.77 7.89
N SER A 62 -2.41 13.10 7.23
CA SER A 62 -3.72 12.80 7.81
C SER A 62 -3.91 11.32 8.14
N CYS A 63 -3.25 10.41 7.40
CA CYS A 63 -3.17 9.00 7.76
C CYS A 63 -1.97 8.30 7.10
N GLY A 64 -1.50 7.21 7.70
CA GLY A 64 -0.54 6.28 7.08
C GLY A 64 -1.16 4.91 6.84
N ALA A 65 -0.66 4.19 5.83
CA ALA A 65 -1.03 2.81 5.56
C ALA A 65 0.20 2.02 5.10
N ARG A 66 0.47 0.90 5.75
CA ARG A 66 1.45 -0.08 5.30
C ARG A 66 0.75 -1.16 4.50
N VAL A 67 1.23 -1.36 3.28
CA VAL A 67 0.72 -2.39 2.37
C VAL A 67 1.81 -3.43 2.21
N THR A 68 1.55 -4.63 2.71
CA THR A 68 2.42 -5.81 2.56
C THR A 68 1.79 -6.76 1.57
N TRP A 69 2.57 -7.33 0.66
CA TRP A 69 2.09 -8.35 -0.26
C TRP A 69 3.07 -9.51 -0.39
N LYS A 70 2.51 -10.70 -0.62
CA LYS A 70 3.27 -11.91 -0.90
C LYS A 70 2.60 -12.66 -2.04
N GLY A 71 3.37 -12.97 -3.08
CA GLY A 71 2.88 -13.83 -4.15
C GLY A 71 2.59 -15.25 -3.67
N THR A 72 1.66 -15.95 -4.31
CA THR A 72 1.24 -17.28 -3.86
C THR A 72 2.24 -18.40 -4.21
N MET A 73 3.31 -18.13 -4.95
CA MET A 73 4.34 -19.13 -5.23
C MET A 73 5.25 -19.27 -4.01
N GLU A 74 5.71 -20.49 -3.71
CA GLU A 74 6.50 -20.76 -2.49
C GLU A 74 7.81 -19.97 -2.42
N TRP A 75 8.36 -19.57 -3.57
CA TRP A 75 9.57 -18.78 -3.69
C TRP A 75 9.33 -17.26 -3.75
N ASP A 76 8.08 -16.80 -3.74
CA ASP A 76 7.79 -15.37 -3.73
C ASP A 76 8.18 -14.76 -2.38
N GLN A 77 8.97 -13.69 -2.45
CA GLN A 77 9.35 -12.92 -1.28
C GLN A 77 8.19 -12.01 -0.87
N GLU A 78 8.04 -11.86 0.44
CA GLU A 78 7.19 -10.82 0.99
C GLU A 78 7.83 -9.45 0.74
N CYS A 79 7.02 -8.50 0.29
CA CYS A 79 7.42 -7.13 0.04
C CYS A 79 6.44 -6.20 0.74
N ASP A 80 6.89 -5.02 1.11
CA ASP A 80 6.06 -4.00 1.74
C ASP A 80 6.28 -2.60 1.14
N SER A 81 5.33 -1.72 1.42
CA SER A 81 5.42 -0.31 1.07
C SER A 81 4.63 0.53 2.08
N LEU A 82 5.13 1.72 2.37
CA LEU A 82 4.49 2.69 3.24
C LEU A 82 3.89 3.83 2.42
N TRP A 83 2.60 4.08 2.63
CA TRP A 83 1.81 5.10 1.97
C TRP A 83 1.36 6.09 3.03
N VAL A 84 1.49 7.38 2.76
CA VAL A 84 1.05 8.45 3.67
C VAL A 84 0.18 9.41 2.90
N ASN A 85 -1.02 9.64 3.40
CA ASN A 85 -1.93 10.64 2.88
C ASN A 85 -1.58 12.00 3.48
N ILE A 86 -1.46 13.01 2.63
CA ILE A 86 -1.26 14.39 3.04
C ILE A 86 -2.62 15.08 2.99
N GLY A 87 -3.12 15.45 4.17
CA GLY A 87 -4.31 16.27 4.33
C GLY A 87 -4.02 17.73 3.97
N ASN A 88 -5.07 18.45 3.58
CA ASN A 88 -5.00 19.87 3.28
C ASN A 88 -6.13 20.61 4.00
#